data_AF-A0A502FT42-F1
#
_entry.id   AF-A0A502FT42-F1
#
_cell.length_a   1.000
_cell.length_b   1.000
_cell.length_c   1.000
_cell.angle_alpha   90.00
_cell.angle_beta   90.00
_cell.angle_gamma   90.00
#
_symmetry.space_group_name_H-M   'P 1'
#
loop_
_entity.id
_entity.type
_entity.pdbx_description
1 polymer ?
#
loop_
_entity_poly.entity_id
_entity_poly.type
_entity_poly.pdbx_seq_one_letter_code
_entity_poly.pdbx_strand_id
1 'polypeptide(L)'
;MIPKLEAIKHLFLHEWDPIGVVEFPEAADEYDSYALRVFTALHSGATEQDIADYLTWLELDHMGLSVSSGRSEAIACKVIEIHASVPSA
;
A
#
# COMPACT_ATOMS: atom_id res chain seq x y z
N MET A 1 -11.89 6.22 13.15
CA MET A 1 -11.01 5.36 12.36
C MET A 1 -11.70 5.04 11.05
N ILE A 2 -10.98 5.11 9.92
CA ILE A 2 -11.54 4.80 8.59
C ILE A 2 -11.16 3.34 8.29
N PRO A 3 -12.10 2.38 8.32
CA PRO A 3 -11.77 0.94 8.24
C PRO A 3 -10.97 0.55 6.98
N LYS A 4 -11.26 1.18 5.84
CA LYS A 4 -10.51 1.00 4.60
C LYS A 4 -9.03 1.37 4.74
N LEU A 5 -8.75 2.50 5.38
CA LEU A 5 -7.38 2.98 5.56
C LEU A 5 -6.59 2.01 6.44
N GLU A 6 -7.19 1.55 7.55
CA GLU A 6 -6.55 0.58 8.44
C GLU A 6 -6.28 -0.76 7.75
N ALA A 7 -7.18 -1.22 6.87
CA ALA A 7 -6.94 -2.41 6.06
C ALA A 7 -5.77 -2.26 5.08
N ILE A 8 -5.61 -1.08 4.46
CA ILE A 8 -4.47 -0.79 3.57
C ILE A 8 -3.18 -0.73 4.38
N LYS A 9 -3.17 -0.09 5.55
CA LYS A 9 -2.00 -0.05 6.45
C LYS A 9 -1.55 -1.46 6.84
N HIS A 10 -2.49 -2.30 7.27
CA HIS A 10 -2.22 -3.68 7.61
C HIS A 10 -1.66 -4.48 6.42
N LEU A 11 -2.26 -4.32 5.23
CA LEU A 11 -1.75 -4.94 4.01
C LEU A 11 -0.30 -4.51 3.71
N PHE A 12 0.03 -3.23 3.90
CA PHE A 12 1.37 -2.72 3.62
C PHE A 12 2.40 -3.26 4.61
N LEU A 13 2.05 -3.27 5.90
CA LEU A 13 2.94 -3.76 6.95
C LEU A 13 3.15 -5.28 6.89
N HIS A 14 2.15 -6.07 6.51
CA HIS A 14 2.23 -7.53 6.60
C HIS A 14 2.51 -8.26 5.29
N GLU A 15 2.23 -7.64 4.15
CA GLU A 15 2.33 -8.33 2.85
C GLU A 15 3.19 -7.60 1.83
N TRP A 16 3.21 -6.27 1.84
CA TRP A 16 4.08 -5.51 0.94
C TRP A 16 5.51 -5.43 1.49
N ASP A 17 5.63 -4.98 2.75
CA ASP A 17 6.84 -4.78 3.57
C ASP A 17 8.19 -4.93 2.85
N PRO A 18 8.53 -4.03 1.92
CA PRO A 18 9.71 -4.20 1.08
C PRO A 18 11.03 -4.04 1.85
N ILE A 19 11.02 -3.37 3.00
CA ILE A 19 12.20 -3.14 3.85
C ILE A 19 12.23 -4.01 5.11
N GLY A 20 11.24 -4.87 5.33
CA GLY A 20 11.24 -5.87 6.40
C GLY A 20 11.00 -5.30 7.80
N VAL A 21 10.20 -4.23 7.93
CA VAL A 21 9.95 -3.58 9.22
C VAL A 21 8.85 -4.24 10.06
N VAL A 22 8.13 -5.24 9.52
CA VAL A 22 7.05 -5.95 10.24
C VAL A 22 7.50 -6.56 11.57
N GLU A 23 8.78 -6.92 11.70
CA GLU A 23 9.34 -7.53 12.91
C GLU A 23 9.62 -6.52 14.03
N PHE A 24 9.51 -5.22 13.75
CA PHE A 24 9.86 -4.12 14.65
C PHE A 24 8.61 -3.35 15.07
N PRO A 25 8.05 -3.60 16.27
CA PRO A 25 6.84 -2.91 16.74
C PRO A 25 6.98 -1.39 16.75
N GLU A 26 8.19 -0.87 16.94
CA GLU A 26 8.51 0.56 16.87
C GLU A 26 8.37 1.18 15.48
N ALA A 27 8.27 0.36 14.43
CA ALA A 27 8.14 0.78 13.03
C ALA A 27 6.79 0.38 12.43
N ALA A 28 5.78 0.07 13.27
CA ALA A 28 4.46 -0.33 12.81
C ALA A 28 3.72 0.76 12.00
N ASP A 29 4.16 2.02 12.10
CA ASP A 29 3.62 3.18 11.38
C ASP A 29 4.44 3.60 10.15
N GLU A 30 5.53 2.89 9.83
CA GLU A 30 6.45 3.22 8.73
C GLU A 30 5.72 3.44 7.39
N TYR A 31 4.69 2.63 7.14
CA TYR A 31 3.93 2.66 5.89
C TYR A 31 2.64 3.49 5.93
N ASP A 32 2.30 4.11 7.08
CA ASP A 32 1.03 4.82 7.27
C ASP A 32 0.85 5.96 6.27
N SER A 33 1.93 6.69 5.98
CA SER A 33 1.90 7.83 5.06
C SER A 33 1.64 7.39 3.61
N TYR A 34 2.18 6.25 3.19
CA TYR A 34 1.96 5.68 1.87
C TYR A 34 0.55 5.10 1.75
N ALA A 35 0.08 4.41 2.79
CA ALA A 35 -1.28 3.90 2.86
C ALA A 35 -2.31 5.03 2.76
N LEU A 36 -2.08 6.15 3.45
CA LEU A 36 -2.93 7.34 3.36
C LEU A 36 -2.94 7.92 1.95
N ARG A 37 -1.78 8.05 1.29
CA ARG A 37 -1.70 8.56 -0.08
C ARG A 37 -2.44 7.67 -1.08
N VAL A 38 -2.28 6.36 -0.97
CA VAL A 38 -3.00 5.38 -1.79
C VAL A 38 -4.51 5.46 -1.55
N PHE A 39 -4.92 5.52 -0.27
CA PHE A 39 -6.32 5.72 0.10
C PHE A 39 -6.92 6.99 -0.54
N THR A 40 -6.23 8.13 -0.46
CA THR A 40 -6.69 9.39 -1.07
C THR A 40 -6.73 9.31 -2.60
N ALA A 41 -5.74 8.65 -3.22
CA ALA A 41 -5.70 8.47 -4.67
C ALA A 41 -6.91 7.64 -5.16
N LEU A 42 -7.25 6.56 -4.47
CA LEU A 42 -8.43 5.73 -4.79
C LEU A 42 -9.74 6.53 -4.70
N HIS A 43 -9.89 7.37 -3.67
CA HIS A 43 -11.06 8.27 -3.54
C HIS A 43 -11.12 9.32 -4.65
N SER A 44 -9.99 9.58 -5.31
CA SER A 44 -9.88 10.49 -6.45
C SER A 44 -10.01 9.77 -7.80
N GLY A 45 -10.28 8.46 -7.80
CA GLY A 45 -10.49 7.66 -9.01
C GLY A 45 -9.23 7.03 -9.59
N ALA A 46 -8.15 6.91 -8.82
CA ALA A 46 -6.95 6.18 -9.25
C ALA A 46 -7.27 4.71 -9.58
N THR A 47 -6.62 4.21 -10.63
CA THR A 47 -6.74 2.84 -11.10
C THR A 47 -5.77 1.90 -10.39
N GLU A 48 -5.96 0.59 -10.56
CA GLU A 48 -5.01 -0.43 -10.08
C GLU A 48 -3.59 -0.16 -10.58
N GLN A 49 -3.44 0.21 -11.86
CA GLN A 49 -2.15 0.51 -12.46
C GLN A 49 -1.50 1.73 -11.81
N ASP A 50 -2.25 2.79 -11.52
CA ASP A 50 -1.72 3.98 -10.83
C ASP A 50 -1.17 3.63 -9.44
N ILE A 51 -1.82 2.70 -8.73
CA ILE A 51 -1.34 2.21 -7.43
C ILE A 51 -0.08 1.36 -7.61
N ALA A 52 -0.07 0.43 -8.57
CA ALA A 52 1.10 -0.41 -8.84
C ALA A 52 2.33 0.41 -9.23
N ASP A 53 2.16 1.41 -10.09
CA ASP A 53 3.23 2.33 -10.52
C ASP A 53 3.76 3.14 -9.33
N TYR A 54 2.88 3.63 -8.46
CA TYR A 54 3.26 4.36 -7.26
C TYR A 54 4.05 3.48 -6.27
N LEU A 55 3.60 2.26 -6.01
CA LEU A 55 4.32 1.33 -5.13
C LEU A 55 5.68 0.93 -5.72
N THR A 56 5.74 0.73 -7.04
CA THR A 56 7.00 0.43 -7.74
C THR A 56 7.99 1.60 -7.61
N TRP A 57 7.52 2.84 -7.78
CA TRP A 57 8.33 4.04 -7.57
C TRP A 57 8.82 4.17 -6.11
N LEU A 58 7.98 3.84 -5.11
CA LEU A 58 8.42 3.82 -3.72
C LEU A 58 9.56 2.82 -3.52
N GLU A 59 9.43 1.60 -4.03
CA GLU A 59 10.47 0.59 -3.92
C GLU A 59 11.77 1.03 -4.60
N LEU A 60 11.70 1.53 -5.83
CA LEU A 60 12.86 1.89 -6.65
C LEU A 60 13.53 3.20 -6.22
N ASP A 61 12.78 4.30 -6.30
CA ASP A 61 13.32 5.64 -6.26
C ASP A 61 13.35 6.18 -4.83
N HIS A 62 12.37 5.79 -4.00
CA HIS A 62 12.30 6.27 -2.63
C HIS A 62 13.12 5.42 -1.66
N MET A 63 13.01 4.09 -1.76
CA MET A 63 13.70 3.14 -0.88
C MET A 63 15.03 2.65 -1.46
N GLY A 64 15.29 2.86 -2.75
CA GLY A 64 16.55 2.43 -3.39
C GLY A 64 16.68 0.92 -3.56
N LEU A 65 15.57 0.20 -3.61
CA LEU A 65 15.52 -1.26 -3.75
C LEU A 65 15.47 -1.67 -5.22
N SER A 66 15.92 -2.89 -5.52
CA SER A 66 15.63 -3.52 -6.82
C SER A 66 14.25 -4.17 -6.77
N VAL A 67 13.36 -3.87 -7.73
CA VAL A 67 12.00 -4.45 -7.77
C VAL A 67 12.08 -5.96 -7.94
N SER A 68 11.28 -6.69 -7.16
CA SER A 68 10.84 -8.03 -7.52
C SER A 68 9.64 -7.91 -8.47
N SER A 69 9.78 -8.41 -9.69
CA SER A 69 8.71 -8.34 -10.70
C SER A 69 7.40 -8.95 -10.15
N GLY A 70 6.33 -8.14 -10.06
CA GLY A 70 5.00 -8.60 -9.68
C GLY A 70 4.55 -8.31 -8.25
N ARG A 71 5.42 -7.84 -7.34
CA ARG A 71 5.02 -7.54 -5.95
C ARG A 71 4.06 -6.36 -5.89
N SER A 72 4.45 -5.23 -6.48
CA SER A 72 3.67 -3.99 -6.44
C SER A 72 2.31 -4.17 -7.12
N GLU A 73 2.24 -4.92 -8.22
CA GLU A 73 1.01 -5.27 -8.92
C GLU A 73 0.09 -6.14 -8.05
N ALA A 74 0.63 -7.17 -7.40
CA ALA A 74 -0.16 -8.04 -6.52
C ALA A 74 -0.74 -7.28 -5.32
N ILE A 75 0.01 -6.34 -4.76
CA ILE A 75 -0.47 -5.47 -3.67
C ILE A 75 -1.51 -4.47 -4.18
N ALA A 76 -1.30 -3.88 -5.35
CA ALA A 76 -2.27 -2.97 -5.95
C ALA A 76 -3.64 -3.65 -6.20
N CYS A 77 -3.64 -4.89 -6.70
CA CYS A 77 -4.86 -5.68 -6.86
C CYS A 77 -5.64 -5.83 -5.53
N LYS A 78 -4.94 -6.22 -4.45
CA LYS A 78 -5.55 -6.35 -3.11
C LYS A 78 -6.08 -5.02 -2.56
N VAL A 79 -5.37 -3.92 -2.82
CA VAL A 79 -5.83 -2.58 -2.45
C VAL A 79 -7.17 -2.23 -3.13
N ILE A 80 -7.33 -2.58 -4.41
CA ILE A 80 -8.60 -2.39 -5.14
C ILE A 80 -9.71 -3.25 -4.56
N GLU A 81 -9.43 -4.50 -4.21
CA GLU A 81 -10.39 -5.38 -3.54
C GLU A 81 -10.86 -4.81 -2.19
N ILE A 82 -9.94 -4.28 -1.37
CA ILE A 82 -10.27 -3.60 -0.10
C ILE A 82 -11.16 -2.38 -0.36
N HIS A 83 -10.81 -1.57 -1.37
CA HIS A 83 -11.56 -0.37 -1.71
C HIS A 83 -13.00 -0.68 -2.17
N ALA A 84 -13.18 -1.78 -2.90
CA ALA A 84 -14.48 -2.23 -3.40
C ALA A 84 -15.33 -2.96 -2.33
N SER A 85 -14.69 -3.71 -1.43
CA SER A 85 -15.38 -4.63 -0.51
C SER A 85 -15.83 -3.99 0.79
N VAL A 86 -15.15 -2.93 1.25
CA VAL A 86 -15.55 -2.21 2.47
C VAL A 86 -16.53 -1.10 2.08
N PRO A 87 -17.71 -0.97 2.71
CA PRO A 87 -18.58 0.17 2.46
C PRO A 87 -17.88 1.47 2.87
N SER A 88 -17.96 2.51 2.05
CA SER A 88 -17.58 3.87 2.44
C SER A 88 -18.63 4.34 3.45
N ALA A 89 -18.37 4.11 4.75
CA ALA A 89 -19.21 4.58 5.84
C ALA A 89 -19.25 6.11 5.89
#